data_AF-A0A7Y1XPP8-F1
#
_entry.id   AF-A0A7Y1XPP8-F1
#
_cell.length_a   1.000
_cell.length_b   1.000
_cell.length_c   1.000
_cell.angle_alpha   90.00
_cell.angle_beta   90.00
_cell.angle_gamma   90.00
#
_symmetry.space_group_name_H-M   'P 1'
#
loop_
_entity.id
_entity.type
_entity.pdbx_description
1 polymer ?
#
loop_
_entity_poly.entity_id
_entity_poly.type
_entity_poly.pdbx_seq_one_letter_code
_entity_poly.pdbx_strand_id
1 'polypeptide(L)'
;MTTLFKKDPFGNSLFIKKNLIRLIGLISHQRFRGFNKLDIEGSEILRKLPENNVLFVSNHQTYFADVAAMLHVFNASLSGRDDSIKNIGYLWQPKLNIYYVAALETMKAGILPKLFAYT
;
A
#
# COMPACT_ATOMS: atom_id res chain seq x y z
N MET A 1 -20.53 -5.28 7.70
CA MET A 1 -19.85 -6.20 8.65
C MET A 1 -18.52 -5.59 9.03
N THR A 2 -18.43 -5.05 10.25
CA THR A 2 -17.34 -4.17 10.72
C THR A 2 -15.97 -4.85 10.62
N THR A 3 -14.99 -4.15 10.05
CA THR A 3 -13.58 -4.57 9.89
C THR A 3 -12.86 -4.86 11.23
N LEU A 4 -13.53 -4.70 12.37
CA LEU A 4 -12.95 -4.81 13.71
C LEU A 4 -12.47 -6.23 14.05
N PHE A 5 -13.21 -7.26 13.59
CA PHE A 5 -12.94 -8.67 13.95
C PHE A 5 -12.46 -9.51 12.76
N LYS A 6 -12.33 -8.91 11.57
CA LYS A 6 -11.87 -9.63 10.37
C LYS A 6 -10.36 -9.74 10.37
N LYS A 7 -9.85 -10.89 9.92
CA LYS A 7 -8.43 -11.14 9.72
C LYS A 7 -8.11 -11.34 8.24
N ASP A 8 -6.87 -11.10 7.87
CA ASP A 8 -6.34 -11.44 6.55
C ASP A 8 -5.84 -12.90 6.49
N PRO A 9 -5.41 -13.40 5.30
CA PRO A 9 -4.89 -14.76 5.16
C PRO A 9 -3.64 -15.07 6.00
N PHE A 10 -2.94 -14.05 6.49
CA PHE A 10 -1.77 -14.18 7.36
C PHE A 10 -2.13 -14.09 8.86
N GLY A 11 -3.43 -13.92 9.18
CA GLY A 11 -3.94 -13.81 10.54
C GLY A 11 -3.90 -12.40 11.14
N ASN A 12 -3.51 -11.38 10.37
CA ASN A 12 -3.45 -10.00 10.84
C ASN A 12 -4.84 -9.39 10.95
N SER A 13 -5.08 -8.56 11.96
CA SER A 13 -6.34 -7.80 12.08
C SER A 13 -6.47 -6.77 10.96
N LEU A 14 -7.60 -6.81 10.22
CA LEU A 14 -7.89 -5.82 9.18
C LEU A 14 -8.06 -4.40 9.74
N PHE A 15 -8.46 -4.28 11.00
CA PHE A 15 -8.52 -2.99 11.68
C PHE A 15 -7.13 -2.39 11.90
N ILE A 16 -6.18 -3.20 12.40
CA ILE A 16 -4.79 -2.75 12.60
C ILE A 16 -4.17 -2.40 11.25
N LYS A 17 -4.31 -3.29 10.26
CA LYS A 17 -3.83 -3.10 8.89
C LYS A 17 -4.33 -1.79 8.28
N LYS A 18 -5.63 -1.51 8.38
CA LYS A 18 -6.23 -0.26 7.87
C LYS A 18 -5.61 0.98 8.51
N ASN A 19 -5.45 1.00 9.82
CA ASN A 19 -4.86 2.13 10.52
C ASN A 19 -3.36 2.29 10.21
N LEU A 20 -2.66 1.17 10.03
CA LEU A 20 -1.25 1.18 9.65
C LEU A 20 -1.03 1.75 8.25
N ILE A 21 -1.84 1.33 7.26
CA ILE A 21 -1.80 1.89 5.90
C ILE A 21 -2.06 3.40 5.92
N ARG A 22 -3.04 3.85 6.72
CA ARG A 22 -3.31 5.29 6.88
C ARG A 22 -2.13 6.05 7.47
N LEU A 23 -1.50 5.51 8.52
CA LEU A 23 -0.36 6.15 9.19
C LEU A 23 0.86 6.21 8.26
N ILE A 24 1.27 5.07 7.70
CA ILE A 24 2.39 4.98 6.75
C ILE A 24 2.12 5.88 5.55
N GLY A 25 0.89 5.84 5.04
CA GLY A 25 0.47 6.66 3.92
C GLY A 25 0.54 8.16 4.23
N LEU A 26 0.08 8.61 5.40
CA LEU A 26 0.18 10.01 5.82
C LEU A 26 1.63 10.51 5.90
N ILE A 27 2.52 9.72 6.51
CA ILE A 27 3.94 10.06 6.63
C ILE A 27 4.61 10.09 5.25
N SER A 28 4.35 9.09 4.41
CA SER A 28 5.00 8.95 3.11
C SER A 28 4.42 9.87 2.02
N HIS A 29 3.17 10.33 2.15
CA HIS A 29 2.54 11.25 1.20
C HIS A 29 3.34 12.54 1.03
N GLN A 30 3.86 13.07 2.14
CA GLN A 30 4.70 14.28 2.14
C GLN A 30 5.98 14.06 1.31
N ARG A 31 6.60 12.88 1.42
CA ARG A 31 7.81 12.53 0.67
C ARG A 31 7.56 12.53 -0.84
N PHE A 32 6.46 11.89 -1.27
CA PHE A 32 6.14 11.72 -2.70
C PHE A 32 5.56 12.98 -3.37
N ARG A 33 5.12 13.96 -2.56
CA ARG A 33 4.61 15.25 -3.03
C ARG A 33 5.65 16.38 -3.00
N GLY A 34 6.62 16.30 -2.09
CA GLY A 34 7.61 17.34 -1.86
C GLY A 34 8.90 17.07 -2.63
N PHE A 35 9.88 16.48 -1.94
CA PHE A 35 11.26 16.38 -2.42
C PHE A 35 11.48 15.30 -3.49
N ASN A 36 10.67 14.22 -3.49
CA ASN A 36 10.75 13.15 -4.48
C ASN A 36 9.40 13.04 -5.20
N LYS A 37 9.16 13.93 -6.16
CA LYS A 37 7.91 13.93 -6.90
C LYS A 37 7.75 12.58 -7.60
N LEU A 38 6.81 11.78 -7.12
CA LEU A 38 6.48 10.50 -7.72
C LEU A 38 5.86 10.76 -9.09
N ASP A 39 6.46 10.20 -10.13
CA ASP A 39 5.89 10.18 -11.47
C ASP A 39 5.04 8.92 -11.63
N ILE A 40 3.85 9.07 -12.19
CA ILE A 40 2.86 8.01 -12.28
C ILE A 40 2.32 8.02 -13.70
N GLU A 41 2.34 6.88 -14.35
CA GLU A 41 1.75 6.66 -15.67
C GLU A 41 1.02 5.32 -15.67
N GLY A 42 -0.05 5.20 -16.46
CA GLY A 42 -0.73 3.93 -16.67
C GLY A 42 -1.64 3.49 -15.52
N SER A 43 -2.08 4.42 -14.65
CA SER A 43 -2.96 4.10 -13.53
C SER A 43 -4.28 3.44 -13.94
N GLU A 44 -4.74 3.64 -15.18
CA GLU A 44 -5.92 2.99 -15.76
C GLU A 44 -5.78 1.47 -15.90
N ILE A 45 -4.55 0.96 -16.01
CA ILE A 45 -4.28 -0.48 -16.03
C ILE A 45 -4.78 -1.10 -14.73
N LEU A 46 -4.51 -0.45 -13.58
CA LEU A 46 -4.88 -0.95 -12.26
C LEU A 46 -6.39 -1.11 -12.06
N ARG A 47 -7.19 -0.23 -12.68
CA ARG A 47 -8.66 -0.31 -12.62
C ARG A 47 -9.25 -1.43 -13.48
N LYS A 48 -8.49 -1.93 -14.44
CA LYS A 48 -8.89 -3.03 -15.34
C LYS A 48 -8.45 -4.40 -14.82
N LEU A 49 -7.65 -4.45 -13.76
CA LEU A 49 -7.18 -5.70 -13.17
C LEU A 49 -8.31 -6.47 -12.48
N PRO A 50 -8.25 -7.81 -12.46
CA PRO A 50 -9.19 -8.61 -11.67
C PRO A 50 -9.01 -8.35 -10.17
N GLU A 51 -10.07 -8.58 -9.41
CA GLU A 51 -10.11 -8.32 -7.96
C GLU A 51 -9.09 -9.15 -7.14
N ASN A 52 -8.71 -10.33 -7.63
CA ASN A 52 -7.85 -11.30 -6.96
C ASN A 52 -6.88 -11.96 -7.97
N ASN A 53 -5.88 -12.68 -7.45
CA ASN A 53 -4.88 -13.43 -8.24
C ASN A 53 -3.99 -12.54 -9.12
N VAL A 54 -3.65 -11.35 -8.63
CA VAL A 54 -2.70 -10.45 -9.27
C VAL A 54 -1.42 -10.42 -8.45
N LEU A 55 -0.28 -10.70 -9.09
CA LEU A 55 1.04 -10.58 -8.51
C LEU A 55 1.76 -9.38 -9.13
N PHE A 56 2.09 -8.39 -8.30
CA PHE A 56 2.96 -7.30 -8.70
C PHE A 56 4.39 -7.64 -8.29
N VAL A 57 5.32 -7.57 -9.25
CA VAL A 57 6.75 -7.80 -9.02
C VAL A 57 7.48 -6.50 -9.30
N SER A 58 8.17 -5.97 -8.30
CA SER A 58 9.03 -4.79 -8.43
C SER A 58 10.45 -5.15 -7.99
N ASN A 59 11.43 -4.59 -8.67
CA ASN A 59 12.84 -4.71 -8.30
C ASN A 59 13.29 -3.38 -7.73
N HIS A 60 13.63 -3.30 -6.43
CA HIS A 60 14.66 -2.37 -5.96
C HIS A 60 15.08 -2.55 -4.49
N GLN A 61 16.31 -2.13 -4.23
CA GLN A 61 17.04 -2.13 -2.95
C GLN A 61 16.42 -1.23 -1.85
N THR A 62 15.38 -0.43 -2.16
CA THR A 62 14.67 0.45 -1.21
C THR A 62 13.21 -0.01 -1.01
N TYR A 63 13.06 -1.31 -0.76
CA TYR A 63 11.79 -2.04 -0.68
C TYR A 63 10.62 -1.29 0.00
N PHE A 64 10.85 -0.60 1.11
CA PHE A 64 9.77 0.04 1.87
C PHE A 64 9.21 1.32 1.25
N ALA A 65 10.06 2.13 0.60
CA ALA A 65 9.59 3.35 -0.04
C ALA A 65 8.78 3.02 -1.30
N ASP A 66 9.23 2.03 -2.07
CA ASP A 66 8.53 1.57 -3.28
C ASP A 66 7.18 0.94 -2.92
N VAL A 67 7.12 0.14 -1.86
CA VAL A 67 5.84 -0.41 -1.35
C VAL A 67 4.90 0.71 -0.89
N ALA A 68 5.41 1.71 -0.17
CA ALA A 68 4.59 2.86 0.21
C ALA A 68 4.07 3.62 -1.02
N ALA A 69 4.90 3.82 -2.04
CA ALA A 69 4.49 4.45 -3.30
C ALA A 69 3.41 3.62 -4.02
N MET A 70 3.59 2.29 -4.11
CA MET A 70 2.60 1.39 -4.71
C MET A 70 1.26 1.41 -3.95
N LEU A 71 1.30 1.41 -2.61
CA LEU A 71 0.08 1.57 -1.80
C LEU A 71 -0.64 2.88 -2.12
N HIS A 72 0.09 3.98 -2.36
CA HIS A 72 -0.52 5.23 -2.78
C HIS A 72 -1.14 5.13 -4.17
N VAL A 73 -0.38 4.65 -5.15
CA VAL A 73 -0.82 4.53 -6.55
C VAL A 73 -2.05 3.62 -6.66
N PHE A 74 -2.04 2.47 -5.98
CA PHE A 74 -3.16 1.52 -5.99
C PHE A 74 -4.42 2.15 -5.40
N ASN A 75 -4.34 2.72 -4.20
CA ASN A 75 -5.52 3.29 -3.56
C ASN A 75 -6.02 4.55 -4.27
N ALA A 76 -5.12 5.37 -4.80
CA ALA A 76 -5.48 6.54 -5.61
C ALA A 76 -6.20 6.12 -6.90
N SER A 77 -5.62 5.19 -7.66
CA SER A 77 -6.19 4.71 -8.93
C SER A 77 -7.56 4.07 -8.73
N LEU A 78 -7.69 3.18 -7.74
CA LEU A 78 -8.96 2.52 -7.40
C LEU A 78 -10.00 3.47 -6.82
N SER A 79 -9.60 4.65 -6.35
CA SER A 79 -10.50 5.75 -5.97
C SER A 79 -10.86 6.65 -7.16
N GLY A 80 -10.54 6.24 -8.40
CA GLY A 80 -10.89 6.94 -9.63
C GLY A 80 -9.93 8.07 -10.02
N ARG A 81 -8.68 8.04 -9.57
CA ARG A 81 -7.68 9.06 -9.93
C ARG A 81 -6.80 8.60 -11.07
N ASP A 82 -6.51 9.53 -11.96
CA ASP A 82 -5.61 9.32 -13.08
C ASP A 82 -4.25 9.90 -12.74
N ASP A 83 -3.25 9.01 -12.70
CA ASP A 83 -1.82 9.34 -12.66
C ASP A 83 -1.46 10.36 -11.57
N SER A 84 -2.19 10.29 -10.44
CA SER A 84 -2.11 11.32 -9.42
C SER A 84 -2.44 10.84 -8.02
N ILE A 85 -1.56 11.20 -7.09
CA ILE A 85 -1.77 11.07 -5.64
C ILE A 85 -2.11 12.42 -4.98
N LYS A 86 -2.55 13.42 -5.76
CA LYS A 86 -2.90 14.76 -5.22
C LYS A 86 -4.04 14.66 -4.21
N ASN A 87 -3.86 15.24 -3.02
CA ASN A 87 -4.76 15.14 -1.85
C ASN A 87 -4.87 13.72 -1.30
N ILE A 88 -4.88 13.54 0.02
CA ILE A 88 -4.72 12.21 0.64
C ILE A 88 -6.01 11.39 0.84
N GLY A 89 -7.16 11.92 0.41
CA GLY A 89 -8.50 11.35 0.74
C GLY A 89 -8.71 9.87 0.33
N TYR A 90 -7.98 9.36 -0.67
CA TYR A 90 -8.02 7.97 -1.11
C TYR A 90 -7.59 6.96 -0.01
N LEU A 91 -6.83 7.41 1.00
CA LEU A 91 -6.47 6.57 2.15
C LEU A 91 -7.57 6.49 3.22
N TRP A 92 -8.72 7.15 3.03
CA TRP A 92 -9.82 7.04 3.98
C TRP A 92 -10.39 5.62 4.04
N GLN A 93 -10.54 4.95 2.90
CA GLN A 93 -11.01 3.56 2.83
C GLN A 93 -10.09 2.77 1.90
N PRO A 94 -8.86 2.43 2.35
CA PRO A 94 -7.91 1.77 1.49
C PRO A 94 -8.34 0.33 1.22
N LYS A 95 -7.95 -0.19 0.06
CA LYS A 95 -8.05 -1.62 -0.28
C LYS A 95 -7.14 -2.41 0.66
N LEU A 96 -7.72 -3.43 1.32
CA LEU A 96 -7.04 -4.21 2.37
C LEU A 96 -6.55 -5.59 1.89
N ASN A 97 -6.97 -6.04 0.70
CA ASN A 97 -6.49 -7.27 0.07
C ASN A 97 -5.27 -7.01 -0.85
N ILE A 98 -4.39 -6.10 -0.42
CA ILE A 98 -3.04 -5.93 -0.96
C ILE A 98 -2.10 -6.51 0.09
N TYR A 99 -1.05 -7.21 -0.31
CA TYR A 99 -0.14 -7.88 0.62
C TYR A 99 1.30 -7.67 0.18
N TYR A 100 2.11 -7.05 1.03
CA TYR A 100 3.54 -6.96 0.79
C TYR A 100 4.24 -8.24 1.24
N VAL A 101 4.91 -8.91 0.30
CA VAL A 101 5.62 -10.18 0.54
C VAL A 101 7.09 -10.00 0.17
N ALA A 102 7.97 -10.39 1.10
CA ALA A 102 9.42 -10.45 0.91
C ALA A 102 10.02 -11.61 1.71
N ALA A 103 11.33 -11.83 1.60
CA ALA A 103 12.05 -12.88 2.32
C ALA A 103 11.78 -12.81 3.84
N LEU A 104 11.53 -13.98 4.45
CA LEU A 104 11.09 -14.08 5.83
C LEU A 104 12.10 -13.48 6.82
N GLU A 105 13.39 -13.68 6.55
CA GLU A 105 14.51 -13.14 7.31
C GLU A 105 14.47 -11.61 7.31
N THR A 106 14.26 -11.01 6.13
CA THR A 106 14.14 -9.55 5.96
C THR A 106 12.92 -9.02 6.72
N MET A 107 11.78 -9.70 6.62
CA MET A 107 10.53 -9.29 7.30
C MET A 107 10.63 -9.38 8.82
N LYS A 108 11.58 -10.15 9.36
CA LYS A 108 11.84 -10.28 10.80
C LYS A 108 12.99 -9.40 11.32
N ALA A 109 13.83 -8.86 10.44
CA ALA A 109 15.10 -8.21 10.79
C ALA A 109 14.97 -6.86 11.53
N GLY A 110 13.80 -6.21 11.54
CA GLY A 110 13.62 -4.91 12.20
C GLY A 110 12.17 -4.47 12.37
N ILE A 111 11.96 -3.35 13.06
CA ILE A 111 10.61 -2.80 13.32
C ILE A 111 9.91 -2.40 12.02
N LEU A 112 10.63 -1.71 11.12
CA LEU A 112 10.07 -1.25 9.84
C LEU A 112 9.61 -2.44 8.95
N PRO A 113 10.45 -3.47 8.68
CA PRO A 113 9.99 -4.67 7.99
C PRO A 113 8.79 -5.35 8.65
N LYS A 114 8.76 -5.44 9.99
CA LYS A 114 7.64 -6.02 10.73
C LYS A 114 6.35 -5.23 10.53
N LEU A 115 6.41 -3.90 10.50
CA LEU A 115 5.22 -3.08 10.21
C LEU A 115 4.72 -3.32 8.78
N PHE A 116 5.62 -3.33 7.80
CA PHE A 116 5.25 -3.62 6.41
C PHE A 116 4.75 -5.05 6.19
N ALA A 117 5.08 -6.01 7.07
CA ALA A 117 4.48 -7.35 7.05
C ALA A 117 2.98 -7.35 7.37
N TYR A 118 2.49 -6.30 8.02
CA TYR A 118 1.07 -6.13 8.36
C TYR A 118 0.29 -5.34 7.29
N THR A 119 0.96 -4.83 6.24
CA THR A 119 0.34 -4.12 5.11
C THR A 119 0.14 -5.02 3.91
#